data_AF-A0A377W2F8-F1
#
_entry.id   AF-A0A377W2F8-F1
#
_cell.length_a   1.000
_cell.length_b   1.000
_cell.length_c   1.000
_cell.angle_alpha   90.00
_cell.angle_beta   90.00
_cell.angle_gamma   90.00
#
_symmetry.space_group_name_H-M   'P 1'
#
loop_
_entity.id
_entity.type
_entity.pdbx_description
1 polymer ?
#
loop_
_entity_poly.entity_id
_entity_poly.type
_entity_poly.pdbx_seq_one_letter_code
_entity_poly.pdbx_strand_id
1 'polypeptide(L)'
;MRVSQVYRWQIPMDAGVVLRERRLKTRDGLFIRLQEGEREGWGEISPLPGFSVETLEEAQMALLAWAQAWRDGAEPPLPTQPSVAFGISCAQAELSGGLPQAADYRAAPLCSGDPDELFARLAAMPGEKVAKVKVGLWEAVRDGMVVNLLLEAIPDLQLRLDANRAWTPLKAQQFAKYVNPAYRQRIAFLEEPCKNAGGFSGL
;
A
#
# COMPACT_ATOMS: atom_id res chain seq x y z
N MET A 1 -4.55 -24.18 26.70
CA MET A 1 -5.75 -23.32 26.72
C MET A 1 -5.53 -22.21 25.72
N ARG A 2 -6.50 -21.97 24.83
CA ARG A 2 -6.44 -20.91 23.81
C ARG A 2 -6.95 -19.60 24.40
N VAL A 3 -6.20 -18.52 24.21
CA VAL A 3 -6.58 -17.16 24.65
C VAL A 3 -6.53 -16.25 23.44
N SER A 4 -7.61 -15.51 23.20
CA SER A 4 -7.63 -14.45 22.19
C SER A 4 -7.99 -13.11 22.83
N GLN A 5 -7.35 -12.06 22.32
CA GLN A 5 -7.66 -10.67 22.65
C GLN A 5 -7.82 -9.87 21.35
N VAL A 6 -8.81 -8.97 21.35
CA VAL A 6 -9.07 -8.07 20.23
C VAL A 6 -8.97 -6.64 20.74
N TYR A 7 -8.20 -5.82 20.04
CA TYR A 7 -7.98 -4.42 20.34
C TYR A 7 -8.61 -3.58 19.24
N ARG A 8 -9.27 -2.48 19.60
CA ARG A 8 -9.70 -1.44 18.65
C ARG A 8 -8.85 -0.20 18.87
N TRP A 9 -8.42 0.41 17.78
CA TRP A 9 -7.54 1.56 17.83
C TRP A 9 -7.88 2.57 16.75
N GLN A 10 -7.34 3.77 16.95
CA GLN A 10 -7.45 4.90 16.03
C GLN A 10 -6.13 5.68 16.08
N ILE A 11 -5.47 5.83 14.94
CA ILE A 11 -4.21 6.58 14.80
C ILE A 11 -4.51 7.88 14.04
N PRO A 12 -4.23 9.07 14.60
CA PRO A 12 -4.36 10.34 13.89
C PRO A 12 -3.44 10.39 12.67
N MET A 13 -3.96 10.88 11.54
CA MET A 13 -3.17 11.11 10.33
C MET A 13 -2.62 12.53 10.32
N ASP A 14 -1.48 12.71 9.65
CA ASP A 14 -0.98 14.03 9.31
C ASP A 14 -2.00 14.84 8.48
N ALA A 15 -1.93 16.15 8.59
CA ALA A 15 -2.82 17.04 7.86
C ALA A 15 -2.66 16.86 6.34
N GLY A 16 -3.78 16.75 5.62
CA GLY A 16 -3.80 16.74 4.16
C GLY A 16 -3.66 15.37 3.50
N VAL A 17 -3.68 14.27 4.26
CA VAL A 17 -3.73 12.91 3.67
C VAL A 17 -5.05 12.71 2.91
N VAL A 18 -4.94 12.37 1.63
CA VAL A 18 -6.07 12.14 0.72
C VAL A 18 -5.94 10.77 0.03
N LEU A 19 -7.02 10.01 0.00
CA LEU A 19 -7.15 8.73 -0.68
C LEU A 19 -8.36 8.76 -1.63
N ARG A 20 -8.16 8.60 -2.94
CA ARG A 20 -9.23 8.59 -3.97
C ARG A 20 -10.31 9.66 -3.72
N GLU A 21 -9.88 10.92 -3.49
CA GLU A 21 -10.72 12.10 -3.23
C GLU A 21 -11.29 12.26 -1.79
N ARG A 22 -11.02 11.32 -0.88
CA ARG A 22 -11.44 11.42 0.53
C ARG A 22 -10.29 11.84 1.43
N ARG A 23 -10.52 12.83 2.28
CA ARG A 23 -9.58 13.18 3.35
C ARG A 23 -9.64 12.12 4.44
N LEU A 24 -8.49 11.52 4.75
CA LEU A 24 -8.36 10.55 5.83
C LEU A 24 -7.81 11.28 7.06
N LYS A 25 -8.64 11.46 8.10
CA LYS A 25 -8.25 12.13 9.35
C LYS A 25 -7.60 11.17 10.35
N THR A 26 -8.07 9.93 10.35
CA THR A 26 -7.62 8.88 11.23
C THR A 26 -7.50 7.59 10.45
N ARG A 27 -6.54 6.76 10.83
CA ARG A 27 -6.49 5.37 10.45
C ARG A 27 -7.11 4.56 11.58
N ASP A 28 -8.17 3.84 11.25
CA ASP A 28 -8.92 3.05 12.22
C ASP A 28 -8.71 1.57 11.91
N GLY A 29 -8.62 0.75 12.94
CA GLY A 29 -8.32 -0.67 12.78
C GLY A 29 -8.46 -1.47 14.06
N LEU A 30 -8.17 -2.76 13.93
CA LEU A 30 -8.20 -3.73 15.00
C LEU A 30 -6.88 -4.52 15.02
N PHE A 31 -6.51 -5.01 16.19
CA PHE A 31 -5.54 -6.09 16.31
C PHE A 31 -6.20 -7.33 16.90
N ILE A 32 -5.76 -8.51 16.47
CA ILE A 32 -6.00 -9.76 17.19
C ILE A 32 -4.67 -10.31 17.70
N ARG A 33 -4.71 -10.77 18.95
CA ARG A 33 -3.64 -11.54 19.57
C ARG A 33 -4.18 -12.93 19.87
N LEU A 34 -3.50 -13.96 19.37
CA LEU A 34 -3.77 -15.36 19.65
C LEU A 34 -2.66 -15.91 20.52
N GLN A 35 -3.02 -16.68 21.56
CA GLN A 35 -2.05 -17.32 22.44
C GLN A 35 -2.46 -18.77 22.72
N GLU A 36 -1.54 -19.70 22.55
CA GLU A 36 -1.73 -21.13 22.83
C GLU A 36 -0.49 -21.70 23.53
N GLY A 37 -0.58 -21.83 24.87
CA GLY A 37 0.58 -22.13 25.70
C GLY A 37 1.52 -20.93 25.76
N GLU A 38 2.79 -21.15 25.47
CA GLU A 38 3.83 -20.09 25.40
C GLU A 38 3.89 -19.42 24.03
N ARG A 39 3.20 -19.95 23.03
CA ARG A 39 3.19 -19.38 21.67
C ARG A 39 2.18 -18.25 21.59
N GLU A 40 2.56 -17.21 20.85
CA GLU A 40 1.74 -16.04 20.58
C GLU A 40 1.82 -15.68 19.09
N GLY A 41 0.76 -15.10 18.54
CA GLY A 41 0.77 -14.50 17.22
C GLY A 41 -0.20 -13.33 17.10
N TRP A 42 0.19 -12.34 16.30
CA TRP A 42 -0.51 -11.09 16.09
C TRP A 42 -0.96 -10.90 14.65
N GLY A 43 -2.06 -10.16 14.51
CA GLY A 43 -2.64 -9.84 13.22
C GLY A 43 -3.30 -8.48 13.22
N GLU A 44 -3.11 -7.73 12.14
CA GLU A 44 -3.79 -6.45 11.91
C GLU A 44 -5.03 -6.64 11.03
N ILE A 45 -6.17 -6.08 11.45
CA ILE A 45 -7.41 -6.05 10.70
C ILE A 45 -7.85 -4.60 10.56
N SER A 46 -7.48 -3.99 9.43
CA SER A 46 -7.71 -2.57 9.18
C SER A 46 -8.25 -2.39 7.76
N PRO A 47 -9.55 -2.54 7.50
CA PRO A 47 -10.11 -2.23 6.18
C PRO A 47 -9.82 -0.77 5.81
N LEU A 48 -9.53 -0.51 4.53
CA LEU A 48 -9.16 0.83 4.05
C LEU A 48 -10.37 1.51 3.39
N PRO A 49 -10.88 2.63 3.94
CA PRO A 49 -12.05 3.31 3.40
C PRO A 49 -11.86 3.71 1.92
N GLY A 50 -12.82 3.32 1.07
CA GLY A 50 -12.78 3.58 -0.39
C GLY A 50 -11.98 2.56 -1.21
N PHE A 51 -11.40 1.55 -0.56
CA PHE A 51 -10.70 0.43 -1.20
C PHE A 51 -11.28 -0.91 -0.77
N SER A 52 -11.31 -1.19 0.53
CA SER A 52 -11.99 -2.37 1.09
C SER A 52 -13.49 -2.29 0.82
N VAL A 53 -14.09 -3.46 0.62
CA VAL A 53 -15.55 -3.58 0.47
C VAL A 53 -16.21 -3.52 1.84
N GLU A 54 -15.62 -4.22 2.81
CA GLU A 54 -16.07 -4.25 4.19
C GLU A 54 -15.70 -2.96 4.95
N THR A 55 -16.57 -2.60 5.88
CA THR A 55 -16.37 -1.54 6.89
C THR A 55 -15.60 -2.07 8.10
N LEU A 56 -15.11 -1.15 8.94
CA LEU A 56 -14.47 -1.53 10.21
C LEU A 56 -15.44 -2.29 11.13
N GLU A 57 -16.70 -1.88 11.16
CA GLU A 57 -17.76 -2.51 11.95
C GLU A 57 -18.04 -3.94 11.49
N GLU A 58 -18.15 -4.16 10.17
CA GLU A 58 -18.31 -5.52 9.60
C GLU A 58 -17.09 -6.39 9.89
N ALA A 59 -15.88 -5.83 9.73
CA ALA A 59 -14.65 -6.52 10.06
C ALA A 59 -14.57 -6.89 11.55
N GLN A 60 -14.99 -5.99 12.45
CA GLN A 60 -15.02 -6.24 13.88
C GLN A 60 -15.99 -7.36 14.25
N MET A 61 -17.20 -7.37 13.67
CA MET A 61 -18.17 -8.44 13.93
C MET A 61 -17.64 -9.81 13.49
N ALA A 62 -17.08 -9.89 12.28
CA ALA A 62 -16.49 -11.12 11.76
C ALA A 62 -15.29 -11.60 12.60
N LEU A 63 -14.40 -10.67 13.00
CA LEU A 63 -13.24 -10.97 13.82
C LEU A 63 -13.64 -11.51 15.20
N LEU A 64 -14.61 -10.89 15.87
CA LEU A 64 -15.05 -11.32 17.20
C LEU A 64 -15.72 -12.69 17.16
N ALA A 65 -16.54 -12.97 16.14
CA ALA A 65 -17.17 -14.27 15.95
C ALA A 65 -16.11 -15.37 15.73
N TRP A 66 -15.12 -15.11 14.87
CA TRP A 66 -14.02 -16.04 14.60
C TRP A 66 -13.17 -16.27 15.87
N ALA A 67 -12.80 -15.20 16.58
CA ALA A 67 -11.98 -15.26 17.78
C ALA A 67 -12.66 -16.05 18.91
N GLN A 68 -13.99 -15.89 19.07
CA GLN A 68 -14.76 -16.66 20.05
C GLN A 68 -14.71 -18.16 19.73
N ALA A 69 -15.04 -18.54 18.49
CA ALA A 69 -15.01 -19.94 18.08
C ALA A 69 -13.61 -20.57 18.24
N TRP A 70 -12.55 -19.82 17.88
CA TRP A 70 -11.17 -20.30 18.06
C TRP A 70 -10.81 -20.51 19.54
N ARG A 71 -11.21 -19.60 20.45
CA ARG A 71 -11.04 -19.75 21.91
C ARG A 71 -11.75 -20.98 22.45
N ASP A 72 -12.94 -21.27 21.94
CA ASP A 72 -13.75 -22.43 22.32
C ASP A 72 -13.20 -23.76 21.77
N GLY A 73 -12.04 -23.72 21.10
CA GLY A 73 -11.34 -24.90 20.59
C GLY A 73 -11.71 -25.28 19.16
N ALA A 74 -12.62 -24.54 18.51
CA ALA A 74 -12.93 -24.79 17.10
C ALA A 74 -11.79 -24.32 16.19
N GLU A 75 -11.81 -24.80 14.95
CA GLU A 75 -10.93 -24.35 13.85
C GLU A 75 -11.78 -23.73 12.74
N PRO A 76 -12.38 -22.54 13.00
CA PRO A 76 -13.23 -21.89 12.02
C PRO A 76 -12.43 -21.52 10.76
N PRO A 77 -13.03 -21.67 9.56
CA PRO A 77 -12.39 -21.21 8.33
C PRO A 77 -12.14 -19.70 8.37
N LEU A 78 -11.18 -19.23 7.57
CA LEU A 78 -10.94 -17.79 7.43
C LEU A 78 -12.21 -17.08 6.95
N PRO A 79 -12.57 -15.91 7.53
CA PRO A 79 -13.70 -15.11 7.06
C PRO A 79 -13.54 -14.65 5.61
N THR A 80 -14.64 -14.30 4.95
CA THR A 80 -14.60 -13.83 3.55
C THR A 80 -14.16 -12.37 3.40
N GLN A 81 -14.22 -11.59 4.49
CA GLN A 81 -13.73 -10.21 4.54
C GLN A 81 -12.20 -10.20 4.43
N PRO A 82 -11.60 -9.61 3.38
CA PRO A 82 -10.16 -9.70 3.14
C PRO A 82 -9.29 -9.17 4.28
N SER A 83 -9.65 -8.05 4.90
CA SER A 83 -8.89 -7.49 6.03
C SER A 83 -8.87 -8.44 7.23
N VAL A 84 -10.00 -9.11 7.50
CA VAL A 84 -10.16 -10.05 8.61
C VAL A 84 -9.39 -11.34 8.34
N ALA A 85 -9.54 -11.89 7.13
CA ALA A 85 -8.81 -13.07 6.68
C ALA A 85 -7.29 -12.85 6.77
N PHE A 86 -6.80 -11.71 6.27
CA PHE A 86 -5.39 -11.35 6.33
C PHE A 86 -4.87 -11.32 7.77
N GLY A 87 -5.48 -10.52 8.65
CA GLY A 87 -5.03 -10.41 10.04
C GLY A 87 -5.04 -11.74 10.79
N ILE A 88 -6.11 -12.53 10.65
CA ILE A 88 -6.17 -13.86 11.28
C ILE A 88 -5.08 -14.78 10.74
N SER A 89 -4.89 -14.81 9.41
CA SER A 89 -3.89 -15.67 8.80
C SER A 89 -2.46 -15.33 9.26
N CYS A 90 -2.15 -14.05 9.45
CA CYS A 90 -0.89 -13.59 10.03
C CYS A 90 -0.75 -14.06 11.48
N ALA A 91 -1.79 -13.87 12.31
CA ALA A 91 -1.76 -14.30 13.70
C ALA A 91 -1.57 -15.82 13.84
N GLN A 92 -2.21 -16.61 12.98
CA GLN A 92 -2.01 -18.06 12.92
C GLN A 92 -0.61 -18.44 12.42
N ALA A 93 -0.09 -17.73 11.42
CA ALA A 93 1.26 -17.95 10.90
C ALA A 93 2.34 -17.62 11.94
N GLU A 94 2.18 -16.54 12.72
CA GLU A 94 3.08 -16.23 13.83
C GLU A 94 2.97 -17.28 14.96
N LEU A 95 1.74 -17.63 15.36
CA LEU A 95 1.49 -18.61 16.42
C LEU A 95 2.09 -19.99 16.10
N SER A 96 2.11 -20.37 14.82
CA SER A 96 2.69 -21.63 14.33
C SER A 96 4.18 -21.53 13.98
N GLY A 97 4.78 -20.35 14.05
CA GLY A 97 6.16 -20.11 13.62
C GLY A 97 6.36 -20.21 12.10
N GLY A 98 5.28 -20.14 11.32
CA GLY A 98 5.30 -20.19 9.85
C GLY A 98 5.64 -18.86 9.18
N LEU A 99 5.55 -17.73 9.91
CA LEU A 99 5.99 -16.43 9.41
C LEU A 99 7.47 -16.17 9.79
N PRO A 100 8.38 -16.00 8.81
CA PRO A 100 9.79 -15.75 9.10
C PRO A 100 10.01 -14.45 9.89
N GLN A 101 10.92 -14.49 10.86
CA GLN A 101 11.29 -13.33 11.69
C GLN A 101 12.19 -12.34 10.96
N ALA A 102 13.04 -12.83 10.05
CA ALA A 102 13.97 -11.98 9.32
C ALA A 102 13.21 -11.18 8.25
N ALA A 103 13.34 -9.86 8.29
CA ALA A 103 12.77 -8.96 7.30
C ALA A 103 13.76 -7.84 6.97
N ASP A 104 13.67 -7.37 5.73
CA ASP A 104 14.29 -6.13 5.30
C ASP A 104 13.20 -5.06 5.26
N TYR A 105 13.22 -4.16 6.24
CA TYR A 105 12.21 -3.11 6.41
C TYR A 105 12.43 -1.89 5.49
N ARG A 106 13.28 -2.01 4.47
CA ARG A 106 13.42 -0.98 3.44
C ARG A 106 12.14 -0.90 2.60
N ALA A 107 11.68 0.33 2.36
CA ALA A 107 10.58 0.62 1.45
C ALA A 107 11.06 1.53 0.32
N ALA A 108 10.46 1.41 -0.87
CA ALA A 108 10.68 2.39 -1.94
C ALA A 108 10.08 3.74 -1.48
N PRO A 109 10.88 4.81 -1.31
CA PRO A 109 10.39 6.08 -0.82
C PRO A 109 9.30 6.64 -1.74
N LEU A 110 8.18 7.04 -1.13
CA LEU A 110 7.13 7.80 -1.80
C LEU A 110 7.62 9.23 -2.03
N CYS A 111 7.56 9.68 -3.28
CA CYS A 111 7.93 11.02 -3.69
C CYS A 111 6.76 11.96 -3.41
N SER A 112 6.89 12.78 -2.38
CA SER A 112 5.91 13.78 -1.96
C SER A 112 6.64 14.92 -1.25
N GLY A 113 6.03 16.11 -1.24
CA GLY A 113 6.58 17.27 -0.55
C GLY A 113 7.46 18.14 -1.47
N ASP A 114 8.46 18.77 -0.88
CA ASP A 114 9.35 19.72 -1.55
C ASP A 114 10.25 19.03 -2.60
N PRO A 115 10.35 19.57 -3.83
CA PRO A 115 11.20 18.99 -4.87
C PRO A 115 12.69 18.94 -4.51
N ASP A 116 13.26 19.98 -3.92
CA ASP A 116 14.71 20.05 -3.65
C ASP A 116 15.10 19.04 -2.57
N GLU A 117 14.29 18.92 -1.51
CA GLU A 117 14.44 17.87 -0.49
C GLU A 117 14.32 16.47 -1.11
N LEU A 118 13.37 16.29 -2.03
CA LEU A 118 13.18 15.02 -2.73
C LEU A 118 14.42 14.65 -3.56
N PHE A 119 14.97 15.58 -4.34
CA PHE A 119 16.17 15.35 -5.14
C PHE A 119 17.37 14.97 -4.27
N ALA A 120 17.61 15.74 -3.20
CA ALA A 120 18.70 15.46 -2.27
C ALA A 120 18.55 14.06 -1.63
N ARG A 121 17.35 13.71 -1.19
CA ARG A 121 17.05 12.40 -0.59
C ARG A 121 17.28 11.25 -1.56
N LEU A 122 16.80 11.38 -2.80
CA LEU A 122 16.95 10.34 -3.82
C LEU A 122 18.41 10.19 -4.26
N ALA A 123 19.13 11.29 -4.46
CA ALA A 123 20.54 11.26 -4.87
C ALA A 123 21.43 10.58 -3.81
N ALA A 124 21.11 10.76 -2.53
CA ALA A 124 21.84 10.18 -1.41
C ALA A 124 21.46 8.71 -1.10
N MET A 125 20.51 8.10 -1.82
CA MET A 125 20.09 6.71 -1.55
C MET A 125 21.25 5.72 -1.77
N PRO A 126 21.56 4.85 -0.78
CA PRO A 126 22.56 3.81 -0.95
C PRO A 126 22.01 2.66 -1.78
N GLY A 127 22.88 2.03 -2.58
CA GLY A 127 22.52 0.86 -3.39
C GLY A 127 21.57 1.20 -4.54
N GLU A 128 20.65 0.28 -4.84
CA GLU A 128 19.69 0.46 -5.94
C GLU A 128 18.67 1.56 -5.60
N LYS A 129 18.64 2.61 -6.44
CA LYS A 129 17.77 3.77 -6.25
C LYS A 129 16.40 3.51 -6.87
N VAL A 130 15.45 3.02 -6.07
CA VAL A 130 14.07 2.81 -6.51
C VAL A 130 13.12 3.70 -5.72
N ALA A 131 12.33 4.53 -6.41
CA ALA A 131 11.35 5.41 -5.75
C ALA A 131 9.95 5.27 -6.36
N LYS A 132 8.92 5.62 -5.59
CA LYS A 132 7.52 5.58 -6.01
C LYS A 132 7.00 7.00 -6.21
N VAL A 133 6.36 7.29 -7.35
CA VAL A 133 5.72 8.58 -7.63
C VAL A 133 4.23 8.34 -7.90
N LYS A 134 3.36 9.11 -7.25
CA LYS A 134 1.94 9.18 -7.60
C LYS A 134 1.76 10.14 -8.77
N VAL A 135 1.17 9.65 -9.85
CA VAL A 135 0.81 10.43 -11.03
C VAL A 135 -0.71 10.43 -11.22
N GLY A 136 -1.25 11.26 -12.08
CA GLY A 136 -2.69 11.39 -12.30
C GLY A 136 -3.43 12.20 -11.23
N LEU A 137 -2.72 12.75 -10.25
CA LEU A 137 -3.24 13.77 -9.33
C LEU A 137 -3.30 15.16 -9.99
N TRP A 138 -2.39 15.41 -10.95
CA TRP A 138 -2.29 16.66 -11.69
C TRP A 138 -2.52 16.42 -13.18
N GLU A 139 -2.30 17.47 -13.99
CA GLU A 139 -2.33 17.32 -15.44
C GLU A 139 -1.19 16.41 -15.94
N ALA A 140 -1.52 15.53 -16.88
CA ALA A 140 -0.61 14.50 -17.38
C ALA A 140 0.72 15.06 -17.93
N VAL A 141 0.67 16.28 -18.49
CA VAL A 141 1.86 17.02 -18.94
C VAL A 141 2.80 17.31 -17.78
N ARG A 142 2.28 17.82 -16.66
CA ARG A 142 3.08 18.13 -15.46
C ARG A 142 3.71 16.87 -14.91
N ASP A 143 2.94 15.79 -14.80
CA ASP A 143 3.45 14.51 -14.31
C ASP A 143 4.59 13.98 -15.19
N GLY A 144 4.44 14.08 -16.52
CA GLY A 144 5.47 13.64 -17.47
C GLY A 144 6.76 14.46 -17.36
N MET A 145 6.63 15.79 -17.21
CA MET A 145 7.78 16.69 -17.00
C MET A 145 8.51 16.37 -15.69
N VAL A 146 7.79 16.17 -14.58
CA VAL A 146 8.38 15.84 -13.27
C VAL A 146 9.12 14.50 -13.33
N VAL A 147 8.49 13.48 -13.92
CA VAL A 147 9.13 12.17 -14.10
C VAL A 147 10.38 12.28 -14.97
N ASN A 148 10.34 13.04 -16.06
CA ASN A 148 11.51 13.26 -16.91
C ASN A 148 12.66 13.93 -16.14
N LEU A 149 12.37 14.99 -15.37
CA LEU A 149 13.37 15.71 -14.58
C LEU A 149 14.02 14.82 -13.52
N LEU A 150 13.24 14.01 -12.81
CA LEU A 150 13.75 13.06 -11.82
C LEU A 150 14.71 12.05 -12.46
N LEU A 151 14.32 11.49 -13.61
CA LEU A 151 15.15 10.52 -14.34
C LEU A 151 16.40 11.20 -14.90
N GLU A 152 16.31 12.41 -15.43
CA GLU A 152 17.44 13.16 -15.97
C GLU A 152 18.48 13.50 -14.88
N ALA A 153 18.03 14.01 -13.74
CA ALA A 153 18.91 14.46 -12.66
C ALA A 153 19.63 13.31 -11.95
N ILE A 154 19.01 12.12 -11.89
CA ILE A 154 19.55 10.96 -11.17
C ILE A 154 19.68 9.78 -12.15
N PRO A 155 20.86 9.60 -12.78
CA PRO A 155 21.03 8.65 -13.89
C PRO A 155 20.73 7.18 -13.56
N ASP A 156 20.93 6.77 -12.30
CA ASP A 156 20.70 5.40 -11.83
C ASP A 156 19.37 5.21 -11.08
N LEU A 157 18.50 6.22 -11.06
CA LEU A 157 17.16 6.14 -10.49
C LEU A 157 16.23 5.27 -11.35
N GLN A 158 15.53 4.35 -10.71
CA GLN A 158 14.35 3.67 -11.24
C GLN A 158 13.08 4.19 -10.57
N LEU A 159 12.04 4.42 -11.37
CA LEU A 159 10.76 4.94 -10.91
C LEU A 159 9.66 3.89 -11.04
N ARG A 160 8.95 3.69 -9.93
CA ARG A 160 7.65 3.04 -9.88
C ARG A 160 6.59 4.13 -9.95
N LEU A 161 5.71 4.07 -10.94
CA LEU A 161 4.64 5.06 -11.09
C LEU A 161 3.30 4.41 -10.73
N ASP A 162 2.37 5.20 -10.18
CA ASP A 162 1.00 4.77 -9.93
C ASP A 162 0.03 5.88 -10.28
N ALA A 163 -0.79 5.61 -11.30
CA ALA A 163 -1.82 6.52 -11.78
C ALA A 163 -3.19 6.24 -11.16
N ASN A 164 -3.38 5.12 -10.45
CA ASN A 164 -4.65 4.68 -9.90
C ASN A 164 -5.85 4.84 -10.86
N ARG A 165 -5.68 4.46 -12.14
CA ARG A 165 -6.68 4.56 -13.20
C ARG A 165 -7.10 5.99 -13.57
N ALA A 166 -6.27 6.99 -13.28
CA ALA A 166 -6.62 8.40 -13.46
C ALA A 166 -6.80 8.83 -14.92
N TRP A 167 -6.12 8.18 -15.88
CA TRP A 167 -6.04 8.71 -17.24
C TRP A 167 -7.03 8.09 -18.23
N THR A 168 -7.34 8.89 -19.24
CA THR A 168 -7.80 8.40 -20.55
C THR A 168 -6.57 8.01 -21.40
N PRO A 169 -6.73 7.24 -22.48
CA PRO A 169 -5.63 6.95 -23.41
C PRO A 169 -4.91 8.21 -23.89
N LEU A 170 -5.65 9.30 -24.16
CA LEU A 170 -5.09 10.58 -24.58
C LEU A 170 -4.21 11.21 -23.47
N LYS A 171 -4.68 11.22 -22.22
CA LYS A 171 -3.88 11.74 -21.09
C LYS A 171 -2.61 10.90 -20.88
N ALA A 172 -2.70 9.58 -20.99
CA ALA A 172 -1.53 8.71 -20.89
C ALA A 172 -0.50 8.97 -22.03
N GLN A 173 -0.97 9.21 -23.26
CA GLN A 173 -0.09 9.63 -24.37
C GLN A 173 0.54 11.00 -24.13
N GLN A 174 -0.23 11.96 -23.58
CA GLN A 174 0.30 13.27 -23.21
C GLN A 174 1.41 13.14 -22.17
N PHE A 175 1.22 12.33 -21.12
CA PHE A 175 2.26 12.02 -20.14
C PHE A 175 3.52 11.46 -20.83
N ALA A 176 3.38 10.41 -21.64
CA ALA A 176 4.51 9.73 -22.27
C ALA A 176 5.30 10.63 -23.24
N LYS A 177 4.64 11.62 -23.87
CA LYS A 177 5.30 12.59 -24.76
C LYS A 177 6.37 13.42 -24.04
N TYR A 178 6.20 13.69 -22.75
CA TYR A 178 7.15 14.49 -21.97
C TYR A 178 8.24 13.67 -21.30
N VAL A 179 8.16 12.33 -21.35
CA VAL A 179 9.24 11.45 -20.88
C VAL A 179 10.13 11.07 -22.04
N ASN A 180 11.40 11.51 -21.98
CA ASN A 180 12.41 11.19 -22.99
C ASN A 180 12.49 9.66 -23.20
N PRO A 181 12.38 9.16 -24.45
CA PRO A 181 12.46 7.74 -24.75
C PRO A 181 13.68 7.02 -24.15
N ALA A 182 14.82 7.69 -24.07
CA ALA A 182 16.04 7.14 -23.47
C ALA A 182 15.92 6.82 -21.96
N TYR A 183 14.96 7.45 -21.28
CA TYR A 183 14.74 7.27 -19.84
C TYR A 183 13.64 6.26 -19.53
N ARG A 184 12.80 5.89 -20.51
CA ARG A 184 11.60 5.05 -20.27
C ARG A 184 11.92 3.66 -19.71
N GLN A 185 13.06 3.08 -20.08
CA GLN A 185 13.53 1.81 -19.53
C GLN A 185 13.81 1.86 -18.01
N ARG A 186 13.94 3.06 -17.42
CA ARG A 186 14.10 3.26 -15.97
C ARG A 186 12.78 3.50 -15.26
N ILE A 187 11.65 3.49 -15.97
CA ILE A 187 10.34 3.33 -15.36
C ILE A 187 10.15 1.83 -15.15
N ALA A 188 10.36 1.35 -13.93
CA ALA A 188 10.25 -0.07 -13.58
C ALA A 188 8.85 -0.61 -13.93
N PHE A 189 7.82 0.19 -13.67
CA PHE A 189 6.46 -0.03 -14.15
C PHE A 189 5.61 1.23 -13.93
N LEU A 190 4.48 1.28 -14.62
CA LEU A 190 3.41 2.25 -14.38
C LEU A 190 2.12 1.49 -14.05
N GLU A 191 1.73 1.54 -12.78
CA GLU A 191 0.53 0.86 -12.28
C GLU A 191 -0.73 1.57 -12.76
N GLU A 192 -1.62 0.80 -13.39
CA GLU A 192 -3.00 1.20 -13.70
C GLU A 192 -3.10 2.58 -14.41
N PRO A 193 -2.45 2.79 -15.57
CA PRO A 193 -2.41 4.09 -16.26
C PRO A 193 -3.81 4.64 -16.54
N CYS A 194 -4.65 3.78 -17.12
CA CYS A 194 -5.91 4.17 -17.69
C CYS A 194 -7.09 3.58 -16.92
N LYS A 195 -8.27 4.17 -17.12
CA LYS A 195 -9.55 3.71 -16.54
C LYS A 195 -9.85 2.24 -16.81
N ASN A 196 -9.49 1.75 -17.99
CA ASN A 196 -9.77 0.40 -18.45
C ASN A 196 -8.46 -0.34 -18.76
N ALA A 197 -8.42 -1.62 -18.39
CA ALA A 197 -7.37 -2.53 -18.83
C ALA A 197 -7.34 -2.59 -20.38
N GLY A 198 -6.19 -2.27 -20.98
CA GLY A 198 -6.00 -2.19 -22.44
C GLY A 198 -5.89 -0.77 -23.03
N GLY A 199 -6.10 0.28 -22.22
CA GLY A 199 -6.12 1.67 -22.71
C GLY A 199 -4.76 2.32 -23.00
N PHE A 200 -3.63 1.62 -22.85
CA PHE A 200 -2.31 2.23 -23.02
C PHE A 200 -1.21 1.22 -23.38
N SER A 201 -0.46 1.49 -24.45
CA SER A 201 0.68 0.69 -24.93
C SER A 201 1.90 1.58 -25.26
N GLY A 202 2.03 2.74 -24.62
CA GLY A 202 2.89 3.84 -25.09
C GLY A 202 4.16 4.11 -24.27
N LEU A 203 4.47 3.28 -23.28
CA LEU A 203 5.74 3.35 -22.53
C LEU A 203 6.69 2.25 -22.99
#